data_AF-R7TEP0-F1
#
_entry.id   AF-R7TEP0-F1
#
_cell.length_a   1.000
_cell.length_b   1.000
_cell.length_c   1.000
_cell.angle_alpha   90.00
_cell.angle_beta   90.00
_cell.angle_gamma   90.00
#
_symmetry.space_group_name_H-M   'P 1'
#
loop_
_entity.id
_entity.type
_entity.pdbx_description
1 polymer ?
#
loop_
_entity_poly.entity_id
_entity_poly.type
_entity_poly.pdbx_seq_one_letter_code
_entity_poly.pdbx_strand_id
1 'polypeptide(L)'
;MEPKSFMEAKNNVICEMRPANELVDIDLVFGDARFPCHKLLLASTSDYFRQQFSSNEVVMKGIDEETGKLIVNYLYTGEIDINDENVKNLLSASEMLQLNNLKAECEKFLCKHIQLSNCVSLLNLSHRYELKDLAEKSRQFVTENWTELPDDSIIELKKEDLESILIERLYENPENHFACLQIWVKSDKERDEQFVELVQHVDLSRCSPNFITSTVMDEKRMHNTKGMKLIQKAQEAEAKRQAAQEKEAEAKRQAAQAREAEAERQAAQAWEAKAKRLAAQAREAEAKLQAAQRSGICITM
;
A
#
# COMPACT_ATOMS: atom_id res chain seq x y z
N MET A 1 16.68 -18.77 45.57
CA MET A 1 17.21 -19.27 44.30
C MET A 1 16.44 -20.53 43.97
N GLU A 2 15.66 -20.52 42.89
CA GLU A 2 15.07 -21.76 42.40
C GLU A 2 16.19 -22.71 41.96
N PRO A 3 16.08 -24.03 42.21
CA PRO A 3 17.07 -24.98 41.74
C PRO A 3 17.07 -24.97 40.21
N LYS A 4 18.25 -24.73 39.61
CA LYS A 4 18.44 -24.89 38.15
C LYS A 4 17.93 -26.26 37.73
N SER A 5 17.23 -26.33 36.61
CA SER A 5 16.76 -27.62 36.10
C SER A 5 17.97 -28.54 35.83
N PHE A 6 17.78 -29.86 35.97
CA PHE A 6 18.85 -30.84 35.69
C PHE A 6 19.46 -30.62 34.30
N MET A 7 18.64 -30.23 33.32
CA MET A 7 19.08 -29.95 31.95
C MET A 7 19.91 -28.66 31.85
N GLU A 8 19.55 -27.60 32.55
CA GLU A 8 20.35 -26.37 32.61
C GLU A 8 21.71 -26.62 33.28
N ALA A 9 21.75 -27.36 34.40
CA ALA A 9 23.00 -27.69 35.07
C ALA A 9 23.92 -28.49 34.15
N LYS A 10 23.38 -29.49 33.45
CA LYS A 10 24.12 -30.28 32.45
C LYS A 10 24.62 -29.42 31.29
N ASN A 11 23.77 -28.56 30.71
CA ASN A 11 24.16 -27.69 29.60
C ASN A 11 25.27 -26.71 30.01
N ASN A 12 25.22 -26.15 31.22
CA ASN A 12 26.29 -25.29 31.74
C ASN A 12 27.65 -26.00 31.76
N VAL A 13 27.69 -27.26 32.22
CA VAL A 13 28.94 -28.06 32.20
C VAL A 13 29.44 -28.28 30.78
N ILE A 14 28.56 -28.59 29.83
CA ILE A 14 28.95 -28.76 28.41
C ILE A 14 29.50 -27.44 27.82
N CYS A 15 28.93 -26.30 28.21
CA CYS A 15 29.42 -24.98 27.82
C CYS A 15 30.80 -24.67 28.39
N GLU A 16 31.11 -25.12 29.60
CA GLU A 16 32.44 -24.96 30.24
C GLU A 16 33.50 -25.88 29.62
N MET A 17 33.12 -27.08 29.19
CA MET A 17 34.03 -28.06 28.56
C MET A 17 34.61 -27.55 27.23
N ARG A 18 33.85 -26.79 26.44
CA ARG A 18 34.31 -26.29 25.13
C ARG A 18 35.55 -25.38 25.22
N PRO A 19 35.57 -24.27 25.97
CA PRO A 19 36.77 -23.43 26.09
C PRO A 19 37.93 -24.14 26.80
N ALA A 20 37.65 -25.16 27.62
CA ALA A 20 38.67 -26.03 28.21
C ALA A 20 39.25 -27.07 27.22
N ASN A 21 38.70 -27.15 25.99
CA ASN A 21 39.06 -28.12 24.97
C ASN A 21 38.88 -29.58 25.44
N GLU A 22 37.91 -29.81 26.33
CA GLU A 22 37.58 -31.12 26.88
C GLU A 22 36.54 -31.80 25.99
N LEU A 23 36.82 -33.06 25.59
CA LEU A 23 35.89 -33.91 24.83
C LEU A 23 35.41 -33.37 23.47
N VAL A 24 35.99 -32.25 22.99
CA VAL A 24 35.75 -31.75 21.64
C VAL A 24 36.24 -32.76 20.60
N ASP A 25 35.42 -33.00 19.58
CA ASP A 25 35.60 -34.08 18.62
C ASP A 25 35.32 -33.64 17.17
N ILE A 26 35.12 -32.34 16.97
CA ILE A 26 34.99 -31.70 15.66
C ILE A 26 35.41 -30.23 15.68
N ASP A 27 35.99 -29.76 14.58
CA ASP A 27 36.22 -28.35 14.30
C ASP A 27 35.24 -27.85 13.23
N LEU A 28 34.48 -26.79 13.55
CA LEU A 28 33.75 -26.01 12.56
C LEU A 28 34.65 -24.90 12.03
N VAL A 29 34.81 -24.81 10.72
CA VAL A 29 35.71 -23.85 10.08
C VAL A 29 34.91 -22.82 9.31
N PHE A 30 34.98 -21.57 9.72
CA PHE A 30 34.39 -20.41 9.04
C PHE A 30 35.55 -19.56 8.55
N GLY A 31 35.72 -19.40 7.24
CA GLY A 31 36.92 -18.72 6.72
C GLY A 31 38.21 -19.39 7.19
N ASP A 32 39.06 -18.63 7.89
CA ASP A 32 40.31 -19.12 8.48
C ASP A 32 40.16 -19.46 9.98
N ALA A 33 39.04 -19.08 10.60
CA ALA A 33 38.74 -19.35 12.00
C ALA A 33 38.24 -20.79 12.22
N ARG A 34 38.80 -21.45 13.24
CA ARG A 34 38.41 -22.79 13.69
C ARG A 34 37.74 -22.73 15.06
N PHE A 35 36.62 -23.42 15.18
CA PHE A 35 35.84 -23.50 16.41
C PHE A 35 35.71 -24.96 16.84
N PRO A 36 36.45 -25.41 17.89
CA PRO A 36 36.31 -26.75 18.42
C PRO A 36 34.94 -26.90 19.10
N CYS A 37 34.26 -28.01 18.84
CA CYS A 37 32.89 -28.27 19.21
C CYS A 37 32.66 -29.77 19.56
N HIS A 38 31.47 -30.07 20.09
CA HIS A 38 31.02 -31.43 20.38
C HIS A 38 30.00 -31.91 19.35
N LYS A 39 30.31 -32.97 18.58
CA LYS A 39 29.41 -33.58 17.58
C LYS A 39 28.05 -33.90 18.17
N LEU A 40 28.01 -34.49 19.35
CA LEU A 40 26.76 -34.86 20.02
C LEU A 40 25.86 -33.65 20.26
N LEU A 41 26.43 -32.53 20.73
CA LEU A 41 25.67 -31.31 20.96
C LEU A 41 25.12 -30.76 19.64
N LEU A 42 25.99 -30.57 18.65
CA LEU A 42 25.62 -30.07 17.32
C LEU A 42 24.50 -30.92 16.67
N ALA A 43 24.64 -32.25 16.69
CA ALA A 43 23.67 -33.21 16.18
C ALA A 43 22.33 -33.19 16.95
N SER A 44 22.36 -32.89 18.25
CA SER A 44 21.15 -32.77 19.06
C SER A 44 20.38 -31.48 18.78
N THR A 45 21.06 -30.44 18.29
CA THR A 45 20.48 -29.12 18.02
C THR A 45 20.09 -28.89 16.56
N SER A 46 20.69 -29.63 15.62
CA SER A 46 20.46 -29.42 14.19
C SER A 46 20.60 -30.71 13.37
N ASP A 47 19.62 -30.90 12.50
CA ASP A 47 19.50 -32.04 11.59
C ASP A 47 20.59 -32.02 10.50
N TYR A 48 21.04 -30.82 10.11
CA TYR A 48 22.18 -30.63 9.21
C TYR A 48 23.43 -31.31 9.75
N PHE A 49 23.76 -31.08 11.02
CA PHE A 49 24.95 -31.64 11.63
C PHE A 49 24.87 -33.17 11.80
N ARG A 50 23.68 -33.75 11.98
CA ARG A 50 23.51 -35.22 12.01
C ARG A 50 23.96 -35.91 10.73
N GLN A 51 23.92 -35.20 9.61
CA GLN A 51 24.21 -35.75 8.28
C GLN A 51 25.63 -35.42 7.79
N GLN A 52 26.28 -34.43 8.40
CA GLN A 52 27.49 -33.81 7.84
C GLN A 52 28.81 -34.39 8.37
N PHE A 53 28.77 -35.18 9.45
CA PHE A 53 29.99 -35.69 10.11
C PHE A 53 30.62 -36.87 9.36
N SER A 54 31.44 -36.55 8.36
CA SER A 54 32.31 -37.51 7.67
C SER A 54 33.78 -37.39 8.06
N SER A 55 34.15 -36.27 8.71
CA SER A 55 35.51 -36.00 9.17
C SER A 55 35.47 -35.28 10.53
N ASN A 56 36.64 -34.98 11.10
CA ASN A 56 36.76 -34.19 12.34
C ASN A 56 36.84 -32.67 12.06
N GLU A 57 36.71 -32.25 10.80
CA GLU A 57 36.68 -30.85 10.38
C GLU A 57 35.52 -30.64 9.39
N VAL A 58 34.75 -29.57 9.55
CA VAL A 58 33.66 -29.19 8.63
C VAL A 58 33.81 -27.74 8.23
N VAL A 59 34.07 -27.52 6.95
CA VAL A 59 34.17 -26.18 6.36
C VAL A 59 32.78 -25.62 6.07
N MET A 60 32.43 -24.55 6.76
CA MET A 60 31.15 -23.84 6.70
C MET A 60 31.20 -22.75 5.63
N LYS A 61 30.98 -23.15 4.37
CA LYS A 61 30.96 -22.23 3.25
C LYS A 61 29.73 -21.31 3.32
N GLY A 62 29.93 -20.02 3.07
CA GLY A 62 28.83 -19.04 3.01
C GLY A 62 28.40 -18.46 4.36
N ILE A 63 29.11 -18.79 5.44
CA ILE A 63 28.97 -18.12 6.74
C ILE A 63 30.34 -17.51 7.08
N ASP A 64 30.35 -16.20 7.37
CA ASP A 64 31.54 -15.49 7.82
C ASP A 64 31.91 -15.83 9.28
N GLU A 65 33.12 -15.43 9.69
CA GLU A 65 33.67 -15.76 11.01
C GLU A 65 32.85 -15.19 12.18
N GLU A 66 32.31 -13.97 12.03
CA GLU A 66 31.55 -13.30 13.07
C GLU A 66 30.20 -13.97 13.26
N THR A 67 29.48 -14.21 12.17
CA THR A 67 28.23 -14.97 12.17
C THR A 67 28.45 -16.39 12.70
N GLY A 68 29.54 -17.05 12.27
CA GLY A 68 29.91 -18.40 12.73
C GLY A 68 30.12 -18.48 14.24
N LYS A 69 30.80 -17.49 14.83
CA LYS A 69 30.99 -17.40 16.28
C LYS A 69 29.66 -17.25 17.03
N LEU A 70 28.75 -16.40 16.54
CA LEU A 70 27.42 -16.22 17.13
C LEU A 70 26.61 -17.52 17.08
N ILE A 71 26.62 -18.21 15.93
CA ILE A 71 25.95 -19.50 15.76
C ILE A 71 26.52 -20.55 16.71
N VAL A 72 27.84 -20.68 16.82
CA VAL A 72 28.45 -21.63 17.76
C VAL A 72 28.02 -21.33 19.19
N ASN A 73 28.02 -20.07 19.62
CA ASN A 73 27.54 -19.70 20.95
C ASN A 73 26.05 -20.03 21.14
N TYR A 74 25.22 -19.78 20.13
CA TYR A 74 23.79 -20.12 20.14
C TYR A 74 23.55 -21.63 20.29
N LEU A 75 24.32 -22.48 19.60
CA LEU A 75 24.18 -23.94 19.69
C LEU A 75 24.47 -24.49 21.10
N TYR A 76 25.27 -23.77 21.88
CA TYR A 76 25.59 -24.14 23.26
C TYR A 76 24.63 -23.54 24.29
N THR A 77 24.22 -22.30 24.08
CA THR A 77 23.48 -21.52 25.09
C THR A 77 21.97 -21.46 24.83
N GLY A 78 21.55 -21.62 23.57
CA GLY A 78 20.20 -21.30 23.11
C GLY A 78 19.91 -19.80 23.02
N GLU A 79 20.89 -18.94 23.31
CA GLU A 79 20.75 -17.49 23.37
C GLU A 79 21.57 -16.83 22.25
N ILE A 80 21.02 -15.76 21.68
CA ILE A 80 21.68 -14.97 20.64
C ILE A 80 21.07 -13.57 20.59
N ASP A 81 21.93 -12.57 20.42
CA ASP A 81 21.50 -11.18 20.25
C ASP A 81 21.35 -10.87 18.75
N ILE A 82 20.13 -10.55 18.35
CA ILE A 82 19.77 -10.25 16.96
C ILE A 82 19.63 -8.73 16.81
N ASN A 83 20.30 -8.17 15.81
CA ASN A 83 20.29 -6.74 15.50
C ASN A 83 20.26 -6.51 13.98
N ASP A 84 20.14 -5.24 13.57
CA ASP A 84 20.01 -4.87 12.16
C ASP A 84 21.23 -5.24 11.29
N GLU A 85 22.42 -5.32 11.90
CA GLU A 85 23.68 -5.64 11.21
C GLU A 85 23.81 -7.15 10.95
N ASN A 86 23.40 -7.99 11.92
CA ASN A 86 23.62 -9.43 11.87
C ASN A 86 22.41 -10.25 11.37
N VAL A 87 21.19 -9.72 11.42
CA VAL A 87 19.95 -10.52 11.22
C VAL A 87 19.89 -11.20 9.86
N LYS A 88 20.39 -10.56 8.78
CA LYS A 88 20.38 -11.16 7.43
C LYS A 88 21.34 -12.34 7.32
N ASN A 89 22.53 -12.21 7.93
CA ASN A 89 23.53 -13.29 7.95
C ASN A 89 23.05 -14.43 8.85
N LEU A 90 22.48 -14.12 10.02
CA LEU A 90 21.89 -15.10 10.92
C LEU A 90 20.72 -15.84 10.27
N LEU A 91 19.84 -15.15 9.56
CA LEU A 91 18.75 -15.77 8.81
C LEU A 91 19.30 -16.77 7.77
N SER A 92 20.28 -16.34 6.97
CA SER A 92 20.90 -17.21 5.95
C SER A 92 21.60 -18.43 6.57
N ALA A 93 22.35 -18.23 7.66
CA ALA A 93 23.01 -19.30 8.39
C ALA A 93 21.98 -20.26 9.01
N SER A 94 20.90 -19.73 9.59
CA SER A 94 19.85 -20.53 10.22
C SER A 94 19.11 -21.42 9.22
N GLU A 95 18.89 -20.94 8.00
CA GLU A 95 18.31 -21.74 6.91
C GLU A 95 19.26 -22.87 6.52
N MET A 96 20.53 -22.55 6.23
CA MET A 96 21.51 -23.55 5.81
C MET A 96 21.73 -24.63 6.86
N LEU A 97 21.76 -24.24 8.13
CA LEU A 97 21.98 -25.11 9.28
C LEU A 97 20.69 -25.73 9.84
N GLN A 98 19.54 -25.46 9.23
CA GLN A 98 18.24 -25.96 9.65
C GLN A 98 17.89 -25.61 11.11
N LEU A 99 18.30 -24.43 11.56
CA LEU A 99 18.03 -23.88 12.91
C LEU A 99 16.69 -23.15 12.92
N ASN A 100 15.60 -23.91 12.84
CA ASN A 100 14.24 -23.38 12.69
C ASN A 100 13.83 -22.38 13.79
N ASN A 101 14.27 -22.60 15.03
CA ASN A 101 13.99 -21.66 16.14
C ASN A 101 14.68 -20.32 15.91
N LEU A 102 15.96 -20.33 15.51
CA LEU A 102 16.69 -19.10 15.19
C LEU A 102 16.09 -18.37 13.97
N LYS A 103 15.71 -19.13 12.93
CA LYS A 103 15.01 -18.58 11.76
C LYS A 103 13.73 -17.85 12.17
N ALA A 104 12.93 -18.43 13.06
CA ALA A 104 11.72 -17.82 13.57
C ALA A 104 11.99 -16.56 14.42
N GLU A 105 13.05 -16.54 15.24
CA GLU A 105 13.44 -15.33 15.97
C GLU A 105 13.93 -14.21 15.02
N CYS A 106 14.67 -14.56 13.96
CA CYS A 106 15.05 -13.61 12.91
C CYS A 106 13.80 -13.04 12.21
N GLU A 107 12.81 -13.89 11.88
CA GLU A 107 11.55 -13.46 11.28
C GLU A 107 10.78 -12.48 12.19
N LYS A 108 10.67 -12.78 13.48
CA LYS A 108 10.03 -11.90 14.47
C LYS A 108 10.75 -10.56 14.59
N PHE A 109 12.08 -10.55 14.57
CA PHE A 109 12.86 -9.32 14.58
C PHE A 109 12.56 -8.48 13.34
N LEU A 110 12.66 -9.06 12.15
CA LEU A 110 12.41 -8.38 10.88
C LEU A 110 10.99 -7.83 10.78
N CYS A 111 9.99 -8.57 11.27
CA CYS A 111 8.59 -8.11 11.29
C CYS A 111 8.38 -6.82 12.10
N LYS A 112 9.16 -6.61 13.16
CA LYS A 112 9.09 -5.40 14.00
C LYS A 112 9.81 -4.21 13.37
N HIS A 113 10.66 -4.45 12.37
CA HIS A 113 11.56 -3.47 11.75
C HIS A 113 11.17 -3.15 10.28
N ILE A 114 9.94 -3.46 9.87
CA ILE A 114 9.41 -3.09 8.54
C ILE A 114 9.24 -1.58 8.45
N GLN A 115 9.79 -0.97 7.40
CA GLN A 115 9.81 0.47 7.12
C GLN A 115 9.72 0.74 5.61
N LEU A 116 9.37 1.96 5.20
CA LEU A 116 9.25 2.35 3.78
C LEU A 116 10.51 2.06 2.95
N SER A 117 11.68 2.22 3.56
CA SER A 117 12.99 2.02 2.90
C SER A 117 13.39 0.56 2.73
N ASN A 118 12.72 -0.39 3.41
CA ASN A 118 13.12 -1.79 3.40
C ASN A 118 11.98 -2.78 3.13
N CYS A 119 10.72 -2.33 3.08
CA CYS A 119 9.55 -3.21 3.05
C CYS A 119 9.52 -4.14 1.82
N VAL A 120 9.91 -3.64 0.65
CA VAL A 120 9.98 -4.47 -0.57
C VAL A 120 11.13 -5.46 -0.49
N SER A 121 12.31 -5.03 -0.02
CA SER A 121 13.45 -5.93 0.17
C SER A 121 13.12 -7.03 1.19
N LEU A 122 12.37 -6.72 2.26
CA LEU A 122 11.90 -7.69 3.24
C LEU A 122 10.83 -8.63 2.68
N LEU A 123 9.93 -8.15 1.82
CA LEU A 123 8.97 -9.00 1.09
C LEU A 123 9.69 -9.97 0.14
N ASN A 124 10.74 -9.51 -0.54
CA ASN A 124 11.56 -10.36 -1.39
C ASN A 124 12.34 -11.40 -0.57
N LEU A 125 12.89 -10.98 0.58
CA LEU A 125 13.59 -11.83 1.52
C LEU A 125 12.66 -12.90 2.09
N SER A 126 11.43 -12.54 2.45
CA SER A 126 10.46 -13.48 3.01
C SER A 126 10.06 -14.56 2.02
N HIS A 127 9.91 -14.21 0.73
CA HIS A 127 9.68 -15.20 -0.31
C HIS A 127 10.88 -16.14 -0.50
N ARG A 128 12.11 -15.64 -0.39
CA ARG A 128 13.34 -16.45 -0.54
C ARG A 128 13.52 -17.47 0.57
N TYR A 129 13.19 -17.09 1.80
CA TYR A 129 13.37 -17.94 2.98
C TYR A 129 12.05 -18.56 3.49
N GLU A 130 10.96 -18.44 2.72
CA GLU A 130 9.63 -18.97 3.08
C GLU A 130 9.13 -18.49 4.47
N LEU A 131 9.39 -17.22 4.80
CA LEU A 131 8.99 -16.56 6.03
C LEU A 131 7.55 -16.04 5.90
N LYS A 132 6.57 -16.80 6.40
CA LYS A 132 5.15 -16.54 6.15
C LYS A 132 4.66 -15.27 6.82
N ASP A 133 5.00 -15.04 8.09
CA ASP A 133 4.55 -13.88 8.85
C ASP A 133 5.19 -12.61 8.29
N LEU A 134 6.47 -12.69 7.90
CA LEU A 134 7.16 -11.56 7.28
C LEU A 134 6.58 -11.25 5.90
N ALA A 135 6.24 -12.27 5.10
CA ALA A 135 5.64 -12.08 3.79
C ALA A 135 4.27 -11.40 3.89
N GLU A 136 3.42 -11.85 4.81
CA GLU A 136 2.11 -11.27 5.05
C GLU A 136 2.22 -9.81 5.50
N LYS A 137 3.02 -9.54 6.55
CA LYS A 137 3.17 -8.18 7.09
C LYS A 137 3.85 -7.22 6.13
N SER A 138 4.88 -7.67 5.41
CA SER A 138 5.58 -6.83 4.43
C SER A 138 4.67 -6.53 3.24
N ARG A 139 3.91 -7.52 2.74
CA ARG A 139 2.93 -7.29 1.67
C ARG A 139 1.87 -6.30 2.10
N GLN A 140 1.28 -6.48 3.29
CA GLN A 140 0.29 -5.55 3.82
C GLN A 140 0.86 -4.12 3.88
N PHE A 141 2.06 -3.97 4.44
CA PHE A 141 2.72 -2.66 4.56
C PHE A 141 3.00 -2.03 3.18
N VAL A 142 3.50 -2.81 2.23
CA VAL A 142 3.75 -2.38 0.84
C VAL A 142 2.45 -1.94 0.18
N THR A 143 1.37 -2.72 0.28
CA THR A 143 0.07 -2.36 -0.30
C THR A 143 -0.50 -1.10 0.33
N GLU A 144 -0.41 -0.94 1.66
CA GLU A 144 -0.91 0.24 2.38
C GLU A 144 -0.17 1.53 2.02
N ASN A 145 1.12 1.44 1.71
CA ASN A 145 1.98 2.58 1.44
C ASN A 145 2.42 2.66 -0.03
N TRP A 146 1.76 1.93 -0.94
CA TRP A 146 2.22 1.73 -2.33
C TRP A 146 2.57 3.03 -3.07
N THR A 147 1.77 4.07 -2.87
CA THR A 147 1.96 5.37 -3.53
C THR A 147 3.02 6.27 -2.89
N GLU A 148 3.52 5.90 -1.71
CA GLU A 148 4.56 6.62 -0.96
C GLU A 148 5.90 5.88 -0.98
N LEU A 149 5.98 4.74 -1.69
CA LEU A 149 7.22 3.97 -1.77
C LEU A 149 8.30 4.75 -2.54
N PRO A 150 9.56 4.69 -2.06
CA PRO A 150 10.70 5.19 -2.83
C PRO A 150 10.81 4.47 -4.19
N ASP A 151 11.27 5.18 -5.22
CA ASP A 151 11.52 4.60 -6.55
C ASP A 151 12.39 3.33 -6.47
N ASP A 152 13.43 3.35 -5.63
CA ASP A 152 14.32 2.20 -5.40
C ASP A 152 13.58 0.98 -4.82
N SER A 153 12.59 1.19 -3.95
CA SER A 153 11.74 0.11 -3.45
C SER A 153 10.78 -0.38 -4.54
N ILE A 154 10.23 0.53 -5.35
CA ILE A 154 9.30 0.18 -6.44
C ILE A 154 10.01 -0.75 -7.42
N ILE A 155 11.23 -0.45 -7.86
CA ILE A 155 11.94 -1.26 -8.87
C ILE A 155 12.25 -2.69 -8.40
N GLU A 156 12.37 -2.92 -7.09
CA GLU A 156 12.63 -4.23 -6.49
C GLU A 156 11.41 -5.15 -6.45
N LEU A 157 10.19 -4.62 -6.68
CA LEU A 157 8.99 -5.46 -6.66
C LEU A 157 8.99 -6.49 -7.78
N LYS A 158 8.50 -7.68 -7.45
CA LYS A 158 8.18 -8.71 -8.44
C LYS A 158 6.88 -8.38 -9.15
N LYS A 159 6.73 -8.88 -10.38
CA LYS A 159 5.54 -8.68 -11.21
C LYS A 159 4.28 -9.12 -10.48
N GLU A 160 4.31 -10.28 -9.83
CA GLU A 160 3.16 -10.89 -9.16
C GLU A 160 2.67 -10.04 -7.98
N ASP A 161 3.61 -9.46 -7.23
CA ASP A 161 3.30 -8.58 -6.11
C ASP A 161 2.72 -7.26 -6.60
N LEU A 162 3.31 -6.67 -7.64
CA LEU A 162 2.81 -5.46 -8.28
C LEU A 162 1.40 -5.65 -8.85
N GLU A 163 1.17 -6.76 -9.55
CA GLU A 163 -0.15 -7.10 -10.09
C GLU A 163 -1.20 -7.19 -8.98
N SER A 164 -0.88 -7.89 -7.89
CA SER A 164 -1.76 -8.00 -6.73
C SER A 164 -2.12 -6.64 -6.14
N ILE A 165 -1.13 -5.74 -6.00
CA ILE A 165 -1.34 -4.39 -5.45
C ILE A 165 -2.24 -3.56 -6.37
N LEU A 166 -1.99 -3.58 -7.69
CA LEU A 166 -2.81 -2.84 -8.66
C LEU A 166 -4.27 -3.30 -8.67
N ILE A 167 -4.51 -4.61 -8.53
CA ILE A 167 -5.86 -5.17 -8.46
C ILE A 167 -6.55 -4.80 -7.13
N GLU A 168 -5.86 -4.97 -6.01
CA GLU A 168 -6.40 -4.68 -4.67
C GLU A 168 -6.73 -3.20 -4.50
N ARG A 169 -5.89 -2.32 -5.07
CA ARG A 169 -6.04 -0.86 -4.97
C ARG A 169 -6.73 -0.23 -6.17
N LEU A 170 -7.40 -0.98 -7.04
CA LEU A 170 -8.04 -0.48 -8.28
C LEU A 170 -8.87 0.82 -8.12
N TYR A 171 -9.50 1.02 -6.96
CA TYR A 171 -10.33 2.20 -6.66
C TYR A 171 -9.56 3.46 -6.28
N GLU A 172 -8.27 3.37 -5.98
CA GLU A 172 -7.41 4.51 -5.67
C GLU A 172 -7.11 5.35 -6.93
N ASN A 173 -6.22 6.33 -6.81
CA ASN A 173 -5.90 7.25 -7.89
C ASN A 173 -5.15 6.52 -9.03
N PRO A 174 -5.75 6.35 -10.21
CA PRO A 174 -5.12 5.64 -11.33
C PRO A 174 -3.88 6.36 -11.87
N GLU A 175 -3.75 7.67 -11.69
CA GLU A 175 -2.57 8.42 -12.12
C GLU A 175 -1.33 8.02 -11.31
N ASN A 176 -1.49 7.83 -10.00
CA ASN A 176 -0.41 7.35 -9.12
C ASN A 176 -0.01 5.91 -9.48
N HIS A 177 -0.98 5.03 -9.75
CA HIS A 177 -0.68 3.67 -10.20
C HIS A 177 0.07 3.65 -11.52
N PHE A 178 -0.32 4.49 -12.48
CA PHE A 178 0.37 4.59 -13.75
C PHE A 178 1.81 5.10 -13.54
N ALA A 179 2.01 6.13 -12.71
CA ALA A 179 3.33 6.66 -12.39
C ALA A 179 4.24 5.60 -11.74
N CYS A 180 3.74 4.88 -10.73
CA CYS A 180 4.48 3.79 -10.08
C CYS A 180 4.82 2.67 -11.06
N LEU A 181 3.86 2.29 -11.91
CA LEU A 181 4.07 1.31 -12.96
C LEU A 181 5.15 1.78 -13.95
N GLN A 182 5.16 3.06 -14.33
CA GLN A 182 6.20 3.63 -15.19
C GLN A 182 7.60 3.56 -14.56
N ILE A 183 7.74 3.84 -13.27
CA ILE A 183 9.00 3.70 -12.53
C ILE A 183 9.46 2.23 -12.61
N TRP A 184 8.56 1.31 -12.25
CA TRP A 184 8.84 -0.13 -12.24
C TRP A 184 9.31 -0.66 -13.60
N VAL A 185 8.61 -0.32 -14.69
CA VAL A 185 8.96 -0.82 -16.03
C VAL A 185 10.20 -0.13 -16.62
N LYS A 186 10.52 1.12 -16.24
CA LYS A 186 11.73 1.81 -16.74
C LYS A 186 13.03 1.21 -16.21
N SER A 187 12.98 0.47 -15.11
CA SER A 187 14.16 -0.13 -14.49
C SER A 187 14.79 -1.27 -15.29
N ASP A 188 14.01 -1.97 -16.11
CA ASP A 188 14.47 -3.14 -16.88
C ASP A 188 13.67 -3.28 -18.18
N LYS A 189 14.40 -3.45 -19.30
CA LYS A 189 13.80 -3.62 -20.64
C LYS A 189 13.02 -4.93 -20.76
N GLU A 190 13.35 -5.96 -19.98
CA GLU A 190 12.61 -7.22 -20.00
C GLU A 190 11.18 -7.07 -19.45
N ARG A 191 10.88 -5.95 -18.76
CA ARG A 191 9.55 -5.66 -18.21
C ARG A 191 8.58 -5.05 -19.23
N ASP A 192 9.02 -4.70 -20.44
CA ASP A 192 8.18 -4.05 -21.45
C ASP A 192 6.95 -4.91 -21.82
N GLU A 193 7.09 -6.22 -21.91
CA GLU A 193 5.98 -7.14 -22.17
C GLU A 193 5.02 -7.22 -20.97
N GLN A 194 5.59 -7.25 -19.76
CA GLN A 194 4.85 -7.34 -18.49
C GLN A 194 4.03 -6.07 -18.25
N PHE A 195 4.52 -4.90 -18.65
CA PHE A 195 3.80 -3.64 -18.56
C PHE A 195 2.45 -3.68 -19.27
N VAL A 196 2.39 -4.30 -20.46
CA VAL A 196 1.14 -4.38 -21.24
C VAL A 196 0.08 -5.20 -20.51
N GLU A 197 0.49 -6.18 -19.70
CA GLU A 197 -0.40 -6.97 -18.86
C GLU A 197 -0.78 -6.21 -17.59
N LEU A 198 0.14 -5.47 -16.97
CA LEU A 198 -0.14 -4.76 -15.72
C LEU A 198 -0.98 -3.50 -15.94
N VAL A 199 -0.80 -2.79 -17.05
CA VAL A 199 -1.49 -1.52 -17.32
C VAL A 199 -3.00 -1.70 -17.50
N GLN A 200 -3.47 -2.91 -17.79
CA GLN A 200 -4.90 -3.20 -17.87
C GLN A 200 -5.61 -3.07 -16.50
N HIS A 201 -4.85 -3.16 -15.41
CA HIS A 201 -5.32 -2.99 -14.04
C HIS A 201 -5.30 -1.52 -13.59
N VAL A 202 -4.96 -0.59 -14.49
CA VAL A 202 -5.04 0.85 -14.25
C VAL A 202 -6.21 1.43 -15.03
N ASP A 203 -7.22 1.94 -14.31
CA ASP A 203 -8.41 2.54 -14.95
C ASP A 203 -8.13 3.95 -15.49
N LEU A 204 -7.56 4.01 -16.69
CA LEU A 204 -7.27 5.26 -17.39
C LEU A 204 -8.51 6.14 -17.63
N SER A 205 -9.73 5.59 -17.60
CA SER A 205 -10.96 6.38 -17.78
C SER A 205 -11.27 7.30 -16.60
N ARG A 206 -10.57 7.11 -15.48
CA ARG A 206 -10.67 7.95 -14.28
C ARG A 206 -9.54 8.99 -14.20
N CYS A 207 -8.53 8.94 -15.06
CA CYS A 207 -7.47 9.93 -15.11
C CYS A 207 -7.97 11.26 -15.69
N SER A 208 -7.26 12.34 -15.39
CA SER A 208 -7.50 13.65 -15.97
C SER A 208 -7.12 13.70 -17.46
N PRO A 209 -7.79 14.57 -18.26
CA PRO A 209 -7.46 14.71 -19.68
C PRO A 209 -6.01 15.14 -19.92
N ASN A 210 -5.48 16.00 -19.06
CA ASN A 210 -4.09 16.44 -19.12
C ASN A 210 -3.15 15.26 -18.89
N PHE A 211 -3.39 14.43 -17.86
CA PHE A 211 -2.55 13.26 -17.62
C PHE A 211 -2.55 12.26 -18.79
N ILE A 212 -3.72 12.01 -19.39
CA ILE A 212 -3.81 11.14 -20.58
C ILE A 212 -2.96 11.71 -21.73
N THR A 213 -3.10 13.01 -22.02
CA THR A 213 -2.44 13.64 -23.18
C THR A 213 -0.95 13.89 -22.97
N SER A 214 -0.51 14.27 -21.77
CA SER A 214 0.89 14.59 -21.48
C SER A 214 1.74 13.40 -21.05
N THR A 215 1.14 12.42 -20.37
CA THR A 215 1.91 11.36 -19.68
C THR A 215 1.66 10.00 -20.31
N VAL A 216 0.38 9.63 -20.51
CA VAL A 216 0.03 8.30 -21.04
C VAL A 216 0.32 8.18 -22.52
N MET A 217 -0.02 9.20 -23.32
CA MET A 217 0.26 9.21 -24.76
C MET A 217 1.76 9.31 -25.07
N ASP A 218 2.55 9.96 -24.22
CA ASP A 218 4.01 10.05 -24.39
C ASP A 218 4.74 8.76 -24.01
N GLU A 219 4.09 7.86 -23.27
CA GLU A 219 4.65 6.58 -22.86
C GLU A 219 4.76 5.62 -24.07
N LYS A 220 5.98 5.36 -24.52
CA LYS A 220 6.26 4.54 -25.72
C LYS A 220 5.59 3.17 -25.67
N ARG A 221 5.54 2.55 -24.48
CA ARG A 221 4.93 1.23 -24.26
C ARG A 221 3.41 1.20 -24.46
N MET A 222 2.74 2.35 -24.46
CA MET A 222 1.30 2.46 -24.75
C MET A 222 0.96 2.40 -26.25
N HIS A 223 1.93 2.56 -27.16
CA HIS A 223 1.72 2.60 -28.62
C HIS A 223 1.48 1.22 -29.26
N ASN A 224 1.04 0.24 -28.47
CA ASN A 224 0.60 -1.06 -28.98
C ASN A 224 -0.94 -1.11 -29.10
N THR A 225 -1.46 -2.12 -29.79
CA THR A 225 -2.91 -2.27 -30.02
C THR A 225 -3.74 -2.28 -28.73
N LYS A 226 -3.23 -2.87 -27.63
CA LYS A 226 -3.94 -2.89 -26.34
C LYS A 226 -3.90 -1.52 -25.66
N GLY A 227 -2.73 -0.89 -25.58
CA GLY A 227 -2.55 0.43 -24.98
C GLY A 227 -3.38 1.51 -25.68
N MET A 228 -3.36 1.53 -27.02
CA MET A 228 -4.17 2.47 -27.81
C MET A 228 -5.68 2.28 -27.60
N LYS A 229 -6.15 1.03 -27.40
CA LYS A 229 -7.56 0.77 -27.04
C LYS A 229 -7.90 1.31 -25.66
N LEU A 230 -7.00 1.20 -24.69
CA LEU A 230 -7.21 1.76 -23.35
C LEU A 230 -7.26 3.30 -23.39
N ILE A 231 -6.37 3.94 -24.16
CA ILE A 231 -6.38 5.40 -24.38
C ILE A 231 -7.69 5.84 -25.04
N GLN A 232 -8.12 5.15 -26.11
CA GLN A 232 -9.38 5.45 -26.78
C GLN A 232 -10.58 5.34 -25.82
N LYS A 233 -10.64 4.27 -25.01
CA LYS A 233 -11.68 4.10 -23.99
C LYS A 233 -11.69 5.24 -22.98
N ALA A 234 -10.52 5.71 -22.55
CA ALA A 234 -10.41 6.84 -21.64
C ALA A 234 -10.93 8.15 -22.27
N GLN A 235 -10.55 8.43 -23.53
CA GLN A 235 -11.03 9.61 -24.27
C GLN A 235 -12.55 9.59 -24.48
N GLU A 236 -13.13 8.43 -24.82
CA GLU A 236 -14.57 8.26 -24.96
C GLU A 236 -15.31 8.45 -23.62
N ALA A 237 -14.74 7.99 -22.51
CA ALA A 237 -15.31 8.18 -21.18
C ALA A 237 -15.29 9.66 -20.78
N GLU A 238 -14.22 10.39 -21.11
CA GLU A 238 -14.12 11.83 -20.88
C GLU A 238 -15.14 12.61 -21.71
N ALA A 239 -15.26 12.32 -23.01
CA ALA A 239 -16.27 12.95 -23.86
C ALA A 239 -17.70 12.72 -23.33
N LYS A 240 -17.99 11.52 -22.82
CA LYS A 240 -19.27 11.21 -22.16
C LYS A 240 -19.48 12.02 -20.88
N ARG A 241 -18.44 12.19 -20.05
CA ARG A 241 -18.50 13.03 -18.83
C ARG A 241 -18.77 14.48 -19.17
N GLN A 242 -18.05 15.06 -20.15
CA GLN A 242 -18.25 16.44 -20.58
C GLN A 242 -19.67 16.65 -21.10
N ALA A 243 -20.17 15.76 -21.97
CA ALA A 243 -21.54 15.83 -22.46
C ALA A 243 -22.59 15.71 -21.33
N ALA A 244 -22.34 14.91 -20.29
CA ALA A 244 -23.23 14.82 -19.13
C ALA A 244 -23.21 16.11 -18.29
N GLN A 245 -22.03 16.68 -18.06
CA GLN A 245 -21.87 17.94 -17.33
C GLN A 245 -22.53 19.11 -18.07
N GLU A 246 -22.38 19.18 -19.40
CA GLU A 246 -23.05 20.19 -20.24
C GLU A 246 -24.57 20.07 -20.15
N LYS A 247 -25.12 18.84 -20.27
CA LYS A 247 -26.56 18.61 -20.11
C LYS A 247 -27.07 19.01 -18.73
N GLU A 248 -26.33 18.70 -17.67
CA GLU A 248 -26.70 19.10 -16.32
C GLU A 248 -26.64 20.63 -16.14
N ALA A 249 -25.61 21.28 -16.68
CA ALA A 249 -25.46 22.73 -16.65
C ALA A 249 -26.59 23.44 -17.43
N GLU A 250 -26.96 22.91 -18.60
CA GLU A 250 -28.09 23.40 -19.38
C GLU A 250 -29.41 23.23 -18.63
N ALA A 251 -29.66 22.06 -18.04
CA ALA A 251 -30.85 21.82 -17.23
C ALA A 251 -30.94 22.78 -16.03
N LYS A 252 -29.82 23.06 -15.35
CA LYS A 252 -29.76 24.07 -14.27
C LYS A 252 -30.07 25.48 -14.77
N ARG A 253 -29.56 25.86 -15.94
CA ARG A 253 -29.86 27.18 -16.56
C ARG A 253 -31.33 27.30 -16.93
N GLN A 254 -31.90 26.29 -17.56
CA GLN A 254 -33.32 26.27 -17.92
C GLN A 254 -34.23 26.32 -16.68
N ALA A 255 -33.89 25.59 -15.62
CA ALA A 255 -34.63 25.63 -14.36
C ALA A 255 -34.55 27.01 -13.68
N ALA A 256 -33.40 27.68 -13.73
CA ALA A 256 -33.26 29.03 -13.21
C ALA A 256 -34.12 30.04 -13.99
N GLN A 257 -34.09 29.97 -15.33
CA GLN A 257 -34.93 30.80 -16.19
C GLN A 257 -36.43 30.55 -15.95
N ALA A 258 -36.85 29.30 -15.76
CA ALA A 258 -38.24 28.96 -15.45
C ALA A 258 -38.69 29.55 -14.11
N ARG A 259 -37.83 29.50 -13.07
CA ARG A 259 -38.12 30.11 -11.76
C ARG A 259 -38.22 31.62 -11.83
N GLU A 260 -37.35 32.27 -12.60
CA GLU A 260 -37.41 33.71 -12.82
C GLU A 260 -38.70 34.12 -13.55
N ALA A 261 -39.03 33.44 -14.65
CA ALA A 261 -40.27 33.69 -15.39
C ALA A 261 -41.53 33.44 -14.53
N GLU A 262 -41.51 32.45 -13.64
CA GLU A 262 -42.60 32.22 -12.70
C GLU A 262 -42.70 33.35 -11.66
N ALA A 263 -41.57 33.80 -11.10
CA ALA A 263 -41.54 34.92 -10.16
C ALA A 263 -42.07 36.22 -10.80
N GLU A 264 -41.69 36.50 -12.06
CA GLU A 264 -42.23 37.64 -12.83
C GLU A 264 -43.75 37.53 -13.03
N ARG A 265 -44.25 36.34 -13.39
CA ARG A 265 -45.70 36.10 -13.54
C ARG A 265 -46.43 36.32 -12.22
N GLN A 266 -45.91 35.80 -11.11
CA GLN A 266 -46.50 35.98 -9.78
C GLN A 266 -46.48 37.47 -9.36
N ALA A 267 -45.39 38.19 -9.64
CA ALA A 267 -45.30 39.63 -9.38
C ALA A 267 -46.32 40.43 -10.21
N ALA A 268 -46.49 40.10 -11.49
CA ALA A 268 -47.49 40.71 -12.35
C ALA A 268 -48.92 40.46 -11.85
N GLN A 269 -49.24 39.22 -11.46
CA GLN A 269 -50.53 38.86 -10.87
C GLN A 269 -50.78 39.61 -9.55
N ALA A 270 -49.77 39.71 -8.69
CA ALA A 270 -49.86 40.45 -7.44
C ALA A 270 -50.10 41.95 -7.66
N TRP A 271 -49.43 42.54 -8.67
CA TRP A 271 -49.64 43.93 -9.06
C TRP A 271 -51.06 44.15 -9.59
N GLU A 272 -51.56 43.27 -10.47
CA GLU A 272 -52.92 43.37 -11.01
C GLU A 272 -53.99 43.23 -9.91
N ALA A 273 -53.80 42.31 -8.97
CA ALA A 273 -54.67 42.16 -7.81
C ALA A 273 -54.69 43.42 -6.92
N LYS A 274 -53.52 44.03 -6.70
CA LYS A 274 -53.39 45.30 -5.97
C LYS A 274 -54.11 46.45 -6.68
N ALA A 275 -53.96 46.56 -8.00
CA ALA A 275 -54.63 47.57 -8.81
C ALA A 275 -56.16 47.43 -8.74
N LYS A 276 -56.69 46.21 -8.85
CA LYS A 276 -58.14 45.93 -8.69
C LYS A 276 -58.65 46.35 -7.30
N ARG A 277 -57.89 46.07 -6.24
CA ARG A 277 -58.23 46.49 -4.86
C ARG A 277 -58.29 48.01 -4.72
N LEU A 278 -57.29 48.72 -5.21
CA LEU A 278 -57.25 50.19 -5.18
C LEU A 278 -58.41 50.79 -5.98
N ALA A 279 -58.74 50.24 -7.15
CA ALA A 279 -59.88 50.68 -7.94
C ALA A 279 -61.23 50.45 -7.22
N ALA A 280 -61.38 49.33 -6.52
CA ALA A 280 -62.58 49.06 -5.70
C ALA A 280 -62.70 50.06 -4.54
N GLN A 281 -61.59 50.34 -3.83
CA GLN A 281 -61.55 51.35 -2.77
C GLN A 281 -61.88 52.76 -3.29
N ALA A 282 -61.36 53.13 -4.47
CA ALA A 282 -61.67 54.40 -5.11
C ALA A 282 -63.17 54.53 -5.42
N ARG A 283 -63.78 53.49 -6.01
CA ARG A 283 -65.23 53.44 -6.26
C ARG A 283 -66.05 53.56 -4.97
N GLU A 284 -65.63 52.87 -3.91
CA GLU A 284 -66.30 52.96 -2.60
C GLU A 284 -66.19 54.37 -2.00
N ALA A 285 -65.01 55.00 -2.07
CA ALA A 285 -64.80 56.37 -1.62
C ALA A 285 -65.63 57.37 -2.42
N GLU A 286 -65.71 57.20 -3.74
CA GLU A 286 -66.51 58.04 -4.63
C GLU A 286 -68.01 57.87 -4.36
N ALA A 287 -68.48 56.65 -4.12
CA ALA A 287 -69.86 56.37 -3.69
C ALA A 287 -70.18 57.02 -2.34
N LYS A 288 -69.25 56.96 -1.37
CA LYS A 288 -69.41 57.66 -0.07
C LYS A 288 -69.46 59.18 -0.25
N LEU A 289 -68.63 59.75 -1.12
CA LEU A 289 -68.65 61.18 -1.44
C LEU A 289 -69.98 61.60 -2.08
N GLN A 290 -70.48 60.85 -3.06
CA GLN A 290 -71.78 61.10 -3.69
C GLN A 290 -72.94 60.97 -2.69
N ALA A 291 -72.89 59.97 -1.79
CA ALA A 291 -73.87 59.84 -0.72
C ALA A 291 -73.83 61.04 0.23
N ALA A 292 -72.63 61.51 0.61
CA ALA A 292 -72.44 62.70 1.43
C ALA A 292 -72.98 63.98 0.75
N GLN A 293 -72.75 64.13 -0.56
CA GLN A 293 -73.32 65.23 -1.36
C GLN A 293 -74.85 65.17 -1.43
N ARG A 294 -75.45 63.97 -1.55
CA ARG A 294 -76.92 63.79 -1.50
C ARG A 294 -77.51 64.08 -0.12
N SER A 295 -76.79 63.77 0.97
CA SER A 295 -77.20 64.11 2.34
C SER A 295 -76.93 65.57 2.72
N GLY A 296 -76.06 66.27 1.98
CA GLY A 296 -75.66 67.66 2.22
C GLY A 296 -76.49 68.71 1.49
N ILE A 297 -77.39 68.32 0.59
CA ILE A 297 -78.35 69.23 -0.06
C ILE A 297 -79.71 69.08 0.63
N CYS A 298 -79.78 69.57 1.87
CA CYS A 298 -81.00 70.06 2.49
C CYS A 298 -80.63 70.98 3.65
N ILE A 299 -79.87 72.04 3.37
CA ILE A 299 -79.81 73.22 4.24
C ILE A 299 -80.16 74.43 3.38
N THR A 300 -81.46 74.77 3.50
CA THR A 300 -82.11 76.08 3.41
C THR A 300 -82.11 76.82 2.07
N MET A 301 -83.31 76.95 1.48
CA MET A 301 -84.17 78.12 1.73
C MET A 301 -85.64 77.70 1.68
#